data_AF-A0A5K1HUE6-F1
#
_entry.id   AF-A0A5K1HUE6-F1
#
_cell.length_a   1.000
_cell.length_b   1.000
_cell.length_c   1.000
_cell.angle_alpha   90.00
_cell.angle_beta   90.00
_cell.angle_gamma   90.00
#
_symmetry.space_group_name_H-M   'P 1'
#
loop_
_entity.id
_entity.type
_entity.pdbx_description
1 polymer ?
#
loop_
_entity_poly.entity_id
_entity_poly.type
_entity_poly.pdbx_seq_one_letter_code
_entity_poly.pdbx_strand_id
1 'polypeptide(L)'
;ADLPHGWIDKCLDFCDYFLTGVVEYQKLITRNPIFLERVEGVGFIGGEEAINWGLSGPMLRASGIQWDLRKVDRYECYDEFDWEVQWQKEGDSLARYLVRIGEMTESIKIIQQALEGIPGDLMKI
;
A
#
# COMPACT_ATOMS: atom_id res chain seq x y z
N ALA A 1 23.72 9.59 -10.21
CA ALA A 1 24.56 9.02 -9.14
C ALA A 1 23.98 7.67 -8.80
N ASP A 2 24.83 6.68 -8.54
CA ASP A 2 24.40 5.32 -8.22
C ASP A 2 24.11 5.16 -6.72
N LEU A 3 23.59 4.00 -6.31
CA LEU A 3 23.32 3.68 -4.91
C LEU A 3 24.63 3.63 -4.09
N PRO A 4 24.68 4.24 -2.89
CA PRO A 4 25.86 4.14 -2.02
C PRO A 4 26.13 2.70 -1.57
N HIS A 5 27.39 2.40 -1.27
CA HIS A 5 27.78 1.11 -0.69
C HIS A 5 26.98 0.81 0.60
N GLY A 6 26.48 -0.42 0.71
CA GLY A 6 25.69 -0.91 1.86
C GLY A 6 24.26 -0.36 1.94
N TRP A 7 23.80 0.40 0.94
CA TRP A 7 22.44 0.95 0.93
C TRP A 7 21.37 -0.14 0.79
N ILE A 8 21.61 -1.15 -0.06
CA ILE A 8 20.67 -2.27 -0.27
C ILE A 8 20.40 -3.01 1.04
N ASP A 9 21.44 -3.37 1.79
CA ASP A 9 21.31 -4.05 3.09
C ASP A 9 20.51 -3.20 4.07
N LYS A 10 20.77 -1.89 4.12
CA LYS A 10 20.02 -0.96 4.98
C LYS A 10 18.57 -0.81 4.56
N CYS A 11 18.28 -0.91 3.26
CA CYS A 11 16.92 -0.87 2.73
C CYS A 11 16.16 -2.15 3.11
N LEU A 12 16.81 -3.32 3.04
CA LEU A 12 16.25 -4.60 3.50
C LEU A 12 15.99 -4.58 5.01
N ASP A 13 16.95 -4.12 5.82
CA ASP A 13 16.78 -3.93 7.26
C ASP A 13 15.54 -3.07 7.58
N PHE A 14 15.35 -2.00 6.80
CA PHE A 14 14.18 -1.12 6.95
C PHE A 14 12.88 -1.82 6.57
N CYS A 15 12.86 -2.63 5.50
CA CYS A 15 11.66 -3.36 5.08
C CYS A 15 11.14 -4.28 6.20
N ASP A 16 12.04 -5.05 6.82
CA ASP A 16 11.70 -5.97 7.91
C ASP A 16 11.21 -5.24 9.16
N TYR A 17 11.91 -4.16 9.52
CA TYR A 17 11.50 -3.28 10.62
C TYR A 17 10.11 -2.67 10.37
N PHE A 18 9.87 -2.14 9.17
CA PHE A 18 8.63 -1.45 8.84
C PHE A 18 7.42 -2.40 8.84
N LEU A 19 7.57 -3.62 8.32
CA LEU A 19 6.50 -4.63 8.38
C LEU A 19 6.11 -4.96 9.82
N THR A 20 7.08 -5.03 10.73
CA THR A 20 6.80 -5.19 12.16
C THR A 20 5.97 -4.03 12.70
N GLY A 21 6.31 -2.78 12.33
CA GLY A 21 5.54 -1.59 12.68
C GLY A 21 4.10 -1.60 12.15
N VAL A 22 3.89 -2.06 10.90
CA VAL A 22 2.54 -2.18 10.32
C VAL A 22 1.67 -3.18 11.10
N VAL A 23 2.24 -4.29 11.57
CA VAL A 23 1.53 -5.26 12.42
C VAL A 23 1.19 -4.65 13.78
N GLU A 24 2.09 -3.88 14.37
CA GLU A 24 1.82 -3.18 15.64
C GLU A 24 0.71 -2.14 15.51
N TYR A 25 0.72 -1.33 14.43
CA TYR A 25 -0.35 -0.39 14.15
C TYR A 25 -1.70 -1.09 14.02
N GLN A 26 -1.74 -2.24 13.35
CA GLN A 26 -2.97 -3.02 13.22
C GLN A 26 -3.46 -3.54 14.58
N LYS A 27 -2.55 -4.03 15.41
CA LYS A 27 -2.87 -4.56 16.74
C LYS A 27 -3.38 -3.47 17.69
N LEU A 28 -2.80 -2.27 17.63
CA LEU A 28 -3.12 -1.18 18.55
C LEU A 28 -4.31 -0.32 18.08
N ILE A 29 -4.47 -0.12 16.77
CA ILE A 29 -5.42 0.85 16.21
C ILE A 29 -6.59 0.15 15.52
N THR A 30 -6.36 -0.80 14.60
CA THR A 30 -7.42 -1.34 13.74
C THR A 30 -8.57 -1.97 14.52
N ARG A 31 -8.28 -2.61 15.65
CA ARG A 31 -9.30 -3.25 16.52
C ARG A 31 -9.67 -2.42 17.75
N ASN A 32 -9.19 -1.18 17.84
CA ASN A 32 -9.45 -0.33 18.98
C ASN A 32 -10.91 0.16 18.93
N PRO A 33 -11.75 -0.12 19.95
CA PRO A 33 -13.15 0.29 19.92
C PRO A 33 -13.36 1.80 19.80
N ILE A 34 -12.50 2.60 20.44
CA ILE A 34 -12.56 4.07 20.36
C ILE A 34 -12.21 4.53 18.94
N PHE A 35 -11.28 3.87 18.27
CA PHE A 35 -10.98 4.18 16.88
C PHE A 35 -12.16 3.82 15.97
N LEU A 36 -12.66 2.58 16.07
CA LEU A 36 -13.77 2.09 15.26
C LEU A 36 -15.02 2.96 15.38
N GLU A 37 -15.41 3.33 16.61
CA GLU A 37 -16.55 4.23 16.88
C GLU A 37 -16.42 5.58 16.14
N ARG A 38 -15.20 6.01 15.83
CA ARG A 38 -14.92 7.31 15.21
C ARG A 38 -14.85 7.28 13.69
N VAL A 39 -14.68 6.10 13.08
CA VAL A 39 -14.41 5.99 11.63
C VAL A 39 -15.33 5.03 10.89
N GLU A 40 -15.89 4.03 11.58
CA GLU A 40 -16.83 3.07 10.98
C GLU A 40 -18.16 3.77 10.67
N GLY A 41 -18.65 3.60 9.44
CA GLY A 41 -19.85 4.27 8.92
C GLY A 41 -19.70 5.77 8.67
N VAL A 42 -18.53 6.37 8.94
CA VAL A 42 -18.31 7.82 8.81
C VAL A 42 -17.74 8.17 7.43
N GLY A 43 -18.34 9.17 6.78
CA GLY A 43 -17.87 9.65 5.47
C GLY A 43 -18.02 8.61 4.37
N PHE A 44 -19.16 7.91 4.36
CA PHE A 44 -19.51 6.91 3.36
C PHE A 44 -19.59 7.52 1.96
N ILE A 45 -19.00 6.84 0.99
CA ILE A 45 -19.07 7.16 -0.44
C ILE A 45 -19.25 5.84 -1.20
N GLY A 46 -20.33 5.72 -1.98
CA GLY A 46 -20.58 4.57 -2.84
C GLY A 46 -19.74 4.61 -4.12
N GLY A 47 -19.68 3.48 -4.83
CA GLY A 47 -18.88 3.36 -6.05
C GLY A 47 -19.35 4.30 -7.17
N GLU A 48 -20.67 4.47 -7.34
CA GLU A 48 -21.23 5.39 -8.33
C GLU A 48 -20.91 6.85 -8.01
N GLU A 49 -21.08 7.27 -6.75
CA GLU A 49 -20.70 8.62 -6.31
C GLU A 49 -19.21 8.88 -6.49
N ALA A 50 -18.35 7.91 -6.13
CA ALA A 50 -16.92 8.03 -6.30
C ALA A 50 -16.52 8.28 -7.76
N ILE A 51 -17.14 7.57 -8.71
CA ILE A 51 -16.91 7.77 -10.14
C ILE A 51 -17.46 9.12 -10.60
N ASN A 52 -18.70 9.45 -10.25
CA ASN A 52 -19.37 10.68 -10.68
C ASN A 52 -18.67 11.95 -10.17
N TRP A 53 -18.05 11.89 -8.99
CA TRP A 53 -17.28 13.00 -8.42
C TRP A 53 -15.82 13.02 -8.88
N GLY A 54 -15.39 12.06 -9.69
CA GLY A 54 -14.01 11.96 -10.17
C GLY A 54 -13.00 11.64 -9.06
N LEU A 55 -13.43 10.91 -8.02
CA LEU A 55 -12.53 10.46 -6.97
C LEU A 55 -11.58 9.38 -7.51
N SER A 56 -10.37 9.32 -6.93
CA SER A 56 -9.32 8.41 -7.36
C SER A 56 -8.58 7.79 -6.17
N GLY A 57 -7.67 6.85 -6.48
CA GLY A 57 -6.80 6.22 -5.49
C GLY A 57 -7.60 5.49 -4.40
N PRO A 58 -7.24 5.64 -3.11
CA PRO A 58 -7.92 4.94 -2.02
C PRO A 58 -9.38 5.33 -1.83
N MET A 59 -9.79 6.53 -2.23
CA MET A 59 -11.20 6.92 -2.15
C MET A 59 -12.02 6.00 -3.05
N LEU A 60 -11.59 5.84 -4.31
CA LEU A 60 -12.23 4.98 -5.29
C LEU A 60 -12.14 3.50 -4.90
N ARG A 61 -10.96 3.05 -4.44
CA ARG A 61 -10.73 1.65 -4.03
C ARG A 61 -11.46 1.26 -2.76
N ALA A 62 -11.67 2.17 -1.81
CA ALA A 62 -12.45 1.89 -0.62
C ALA A 62 -13.96 1.82 -0.90
N SER A 63 -14.41 2.40 -2.01
CA SER A 63 -15.79 2.41 -2.48
C SER A 63 -16.11 1.23 -3.44
N GLY A 64 -15.30 0.17 -3.42
CA GLY A 64 -15.55 -1.06 -4.17
C GLY A 64 -15.00 -1.10 -5.60
N ILE A 65 -14.31 -0.05 -6.07
CA ILE A 65 -13.79 0.01 -7.44
C ILE A 65 -12.31 -0.34 -7.47
N GLN A 66 -11.98 -1.53 -7.99
CA GLN A 66 -10.61 -2.05 -8.09
C GLN A 66 -9.82 -1.40 -9.24
N TRP A 67 -9.47 -0.12 -9.07
CA TRP A 67 -8.75 0.66 -10.07
C TRP A 67 -7.43 1.21 -9.51
N ASP A 68 -6.32 0.89 -10.19
CA ASP A 68 -4.99 1.42 -9.89
C ASP A 68 -4.17 1.56 -11.18
N LEU A 69 -3.62 2.76 -11.40
CA LEU A 69 -2.88 3.08 -12.62
C LEU A 69 -1.65 2.19 -12.82
N ARG A 70 -1.02 1.71 -11.73
CA ARG A 70 0.16 0.83 -11.83
C ARG A 70 -0.18 -0.53 -12.45
N LYS A 71 -1.42 -1.01 -12.32
CA LYS A 71 -1.90 -2.24 -12.99
C LYS A 71 -2.55 -1.99 -14.34
N VAL A 72 -3.23 -0.84 -14.50
CA VAL A 72 -3.97 -0.50 -15.73
C VAL A 72 -3.02 0.03 -16.81
N ASP A 73 -2.28 1.09 -16.52
CA ASP A 73 -1.38 1.72 -17.49
C ASP A 73 -0.02 1.04 -17.53
N ARG A 74 0.34 0.26 -16.49
CA ARG A 74 1.58 -0.51 -16.38
C ARG A 74 2.82 0.30 -16.71
N TYR A 75 2.90 1.51 -16.14
CA TYR A 75 4.03 2.39 -16.35
C TYR A 75 5.27 1.88 -15.59
N GLU A 76 6.45 2.29 -16.05
CA GLU A 76 7.74 1.85 -15.52
C GLU A 76 7.86 0.31 -15.52
N CYS A 77 8.23 -0.30 -14.39
CA CYS A 77 8.40 -1.75 -14.24
C CYS A 77 7.40 -2.35 -13.23
N TYR A 78 6.27 -1.67 -12.96
CA TYR A 78 5.29 -2.16 -11.99
C TYR A 78 4.61 -3.48 -12.40
N ASP A 79 4.68 -3.86 -13.67
CA ASP A 79 4.19 -5.12 -14.21
C ASP A 79 5.18 -6.29 -14.04
N GLU A 80 6.44 -6.01 -13.70
CA GLU A 80 7.46 -7.01 -13.38
C GLU A 80 7.32 -7.55 -11.93
N PHE A 81 6.57 -6.84 -11.07
CA PHE A 81 6.40 -7.21 -9.66
C PHE A 81 5.06 -7.89 -9.38
N ASP A 82 5.10 -8.89 -8.50
CA ASP A 82 3.92 -9.55 -7.94
C ASP A 82 3.40 -8.78 -6.72
N TRP A 83 2.25 -8.12 -6.87
CA TRP A 83 1.58 -7.34 -5.83
C TRP A 83 0.10 -7.19 -6.12
N GLU A 84 -0.69 -6.94 -5.08
CA GLU A 84 -2.14 -6.87 -5.17
C GLU A 84 -2.70 -5.47 -4.94
N VAL A 85 -3.72 -5.10 -5.70
CA VAL A 85 -4.43 -3.83 -5.48
C VAL A 85 -5.28 -3.97 -4.22
N GLN A 86 -5.06 -3.10 -3.24
CA GLN A 86 -5.79 -3.12 -1.98
C GLN A 86 -7.07 -2.29 -2.11
N TRP A 87 -8.20 -2.90 -1.78
CA TRP A 87 -9.53 -2.31 -1.95
C TRP A 87 -10.47 -2.80 -0.85
N GLN A 88 -11.59 -2.10 -0.69
CA GLN A 88 -12.65 -2.40 0.26
C GLN A 88 -14.01 -2.08 -0.38
N LYS A 89 -15.11 -2.54 0.21
CA LYS A 89 -16.46 -2.35 -0.38
C LYS A 89 -17.30 -1.33 0.40
N GLU A 90 -16.93 -1.08 1.65
CA GLU A 90 -17.76 -0.39 2.65
C GLU A 90 -17.81 1.13 2.43
N GLY A 91 -16.85 1.72 1.70
CA GLY A 91 -16.91 3.13 1.28
C GLY A 91 -16.71 4.18 2.38
N ASP A 92 -16.55 3.76 3.64
CA ASP A 92 -16.40 4.63 4.80
C ASP A 92 -14.93 4.97 5.12
N SER A 93 -14.70 5.68 6.23
CA SER A 93 -13.36 6.06 6.65
C SER A 93 -12.53 4.87 7.13
N LEU A 94 -13.16 3.85 7.69
CA LEU A 94 -12.50 2.60 8.07
C LEU A 94 -11.98 1.86 6.83
N ALA A 95 -12.81 1.73 5.79
CA ALA A 95 -12.44 1.12 4.52
C ALA A 95 -11.21 1.80 3.91
N ARG A 96 -11.19 3.13 3.88
CA ARG A 96 -10.03 3.90 3.39
C ARG A 96 -8.78 3.67 4.22
N TYR A 97 -8.93 3.58 5.54
CA TYR A 97 -7.83 3.23 6.44
C TYR A 97 -7.28 1.83 6.12
N LEU A 98 -8.15 0.82 5.97
CA LEU A 98 -7.75 -0.55 5.66
C LEU A 98 -7.05 -0.66 4.30
N VAL A 99 -7.52 0.07 3.28
CA VAL A 99 -6.81 0.18 2.00
C VAL A 99 -5.38 0.69 2.20
N ARG A 100 -5.20 1.77 2.98
CA ARG A 100 -3.87 2.33 3.25
C ARG A 100 -2.97 1.39 4.05
N ILE A 101 -3.51 0.67 5.04
CA ILE A 101 -2.76 -0.34 5.78
C ILE A 101 -2.28 -1.46 4.85
N GLY A 102 -3.14 -1.98 3.98
CA GLY A 102 -2.75 -2.99 3.00
C GLY A 102 -1.69 -2.47 2.03
N GLU A 103 -1.85 -1.24 1.54
CA GLU A 103 -0.92 -0.62 0.58
C GLU A 103 0.50 -0.52 1.14
N MET A 104 0.65 -0.32 2.45
CA MET A 104 1.96 -0.31 3.10
C MET A 104 2.66 -1.66 2.98
N THR A 105 1.94 -2.77 3.18
CA THR A 105 2.48 -4.13 3.04
C THR A 105 2.86 -4.42 1.59
N GLU A 106 1.99 -4.11 0.63
CA GLU A 106 2.28 -4.32 -0.80
C GLU A 106 3.42 -3.43 -1.30
N SER A 107 3.58 -2.23 -0.74
CA SER A 107 4.71 -1.36 -1.07
C SER A 107 6.03 -1.97 -0.64
N ILE A 108 6.11 -2.56 0.57
CA ILE A 108 7.30 -3.30 1.00
C ILE A 108 7.54 -4.53 0.11
N LYS A 109 6.49 -5.27 -0.25
CA LYS A 109 6.59 -6.43 -1.15
C LYS A 109 7.20 -6.05 -2.50
N ILE A 110 6.81 -4.90 -3.06
CA ILE A 110 7.39 -4.36 -4.30
C ILE A 110 8.86 -3.98 -4.08
N ILE A 111 9.18 -3.27 -2.99
CA ILE A 111 10.56 -2.85 -2.70
C ILE A 111 11.49 -4.07 -2.58
N GLN A 112 11.08 -5.12 -1.87
CA GLN A 112 11.88 -6.34 -1.72
C GLN A 112 12.15 -7.01 -3.07
N GLN A 113 11.13 -7.16 -3.93
CA GLN A 113 11.30 -7.71 -5.28
C GLN A 113 12.20 -6.83 -6.16
N ALA A 114 12.07 -5.51 -6.06
CA ALA A 114 12.93 -4.58 -6.78
C ALA A 114 14.40 -4.71 -6.36
N LEU A 115 14.68 -4.88 -5.06
CA LEU A 115 16.03 -5.08 -4.54
C LEU A 115 16.62 -6.43 -4.96
N GLU A 116 15.82 -7.50 -5.00
CA GLU A 116 16.24 -8.82 -5.51
C GLU A 116 16.61 -8.79 -7.00
N GLY A 117 15.95 -7.92 -7.77
CA GLY A 117 16.20 -7.72 -9.20
C GLY A 117 17.45 -6.91 -9.53
N ILE A 118 18.12 -6.27 -8.55
CA ILE A 118 19.32 -5.46 -8.80
C ILE A 118 20.51 -6.38 -9.12
N PRO A 119 21.17 -6.25 -10.29
CA PRO A 119 22.32 -7.06 -10.64
C PRO A 119 23.47 -6.92 -9.63
N GLY A 120 24.05 -8.05 -9.21
CA GLY A 120 25.00 -8.15 -8.11
C GLY A 120 26.37 -7.47 -8.28
N ASP A 121 26.66 -6.79 -9.39
CA ASP A 121 27.90 -6.00 -9.57
C ASP A 121 27.91 -4.71 -8.71
N LEU A 122 26.77 -4.34 -8.11
CA LEU A 122 26.67 -3.29 -7.09
C LEU A 122 27.00 -3.76 -5.66
N MET A 123 27.18 -5.08 -5.43
CA MET A 123 27.52 -5.65 -4.13
C MET A 123 29.02 -5.91 -3.91
N LYS A 124 29.89 -5.52 -4.87
CA LYS A 124 31.33 -5.83 -4.81
C LYS A 124 32.22 -4.63 -5.18
N ILE A 125 32.22 -3.57 -4.37
CA ILE A 125 33.34 -2.61 -4.29
C ILE A 125 33.59 -2.24 -2.84
#